data_AF-A0A359CAZ6-F1
#
_entry.id   AF-A0A359CAZ6-F1
#
_cell.length_a   1.000
_cell.length_b   1.000
_cell.length_c   1.000
_cell.angle_alpha   90.00
_cell.angle_beta   90.00
_cell.angle_gamma   90.00
#
_symmetry.space_group_name_H-M   'P 1'
#
loop_
_entity.id
_entity.type
_entity.pdbx_description
1 polymer ?
#
loop_
_entity_poly.entity_id
_entity_poly.type
_entity_poly.pdbx_seq_one_letter_code
_entity_poly.pdbx_strand_id
1 'polypeptide(L)'
;MRYAIPGFVHRPGMHCGSSAMRNLLAFRGVVLSEPMCFGIGSGAGFLYVTGLPVPPGVAFHGRILEMERELCGALAIPFPERPEEGGDAGWERAREAVLSGNPVLVSTDLAYLDYFGTGTHFSGHRIVLFGFDDEAGEALVSDS
;
A
#
# COMPACT_ATOMS: atom_id res chain seq x y z
N MET A 1 -18.14 -10.13 12.75
CA MET A 1 -18.60 -9.64 11.42
C MET A 1 -17.52 -9.92 10.42
N ARG A 2 -17.89 -10.50 9.28
CA ARG A 2 -16.99 -10.72 8.15
C ARG A 2 -17.46 -9.91 6.96
N TYR A 3 -16.54 -9.19 6.32
CA TYR A 3 -16.84 -8.40 5.12
C TYR A 3 -15.64 -8.38 4.18
N ALA A 4 -15.93 -8.52 2.89
CA ALA A 4 -14.97 -8.29 1.83
C ALA A 4 -15.67 -7.52 0.71
N ILE A 5 -14.98 -6.54 0.12
CA ILE A 5 -15.54 -5.70 -0.94
C ILE A 5 -15.87 -6.58 -2.15
N PRO A 6 -17.14 -6.65 -2.58
CA PRO A 6 -17.53 -7.45 -3.74
C PRO A 6 -16.82 -6.97 -5.01
N GLY A 7 -16.31 -7.91 -5.80
CA GLY A 7 -15.65 -7.61 -7.08
C GLY A 7 -14.22 -7.08 -6.97
N PHE A 8 -13.66 -6.95 -5.75
CA PHE A 8 -12.23 -6.72 -5.62
C PHE A 8 -11.45 -7.95 -6.10
N VAL A 9 -10.44 -7.75 -6.94
CA VAL A 9 -9.62 -8.82 -7.50
C VAL A 9 -8.17 -8.59 -7.10
N HIS A 10 -7.64 -9.48 -6.26
CA HIS A 10 -6.22 -9.55 -5.98
C HIS A 10 -5.49 -10.14 -7.19
N ARG A 11 -4.46 -9.42 -7.64
CA ARG A 11 -3.48 -9.92 -8.60
C ARG A 11 -2.08 -9.68 -7.99
N PRO A 12 -1.24 -10.71 -7.86
CA PRO A 12 0.14 -10.53 -7.42
C PRO A 12 0.96 -9.80 -8.48
N GLY A 13 2.13 -9.31 -8.09
CA GLY A 13 3.09 -8.62 -8.96
C GLY A 13 4.48 -8.58 -8.35
N MET A 14 5.38 -7.77 -8.90
CA MET A 14 6.80 -7.81 -8.52
C MET A 14 7.20 -6.72 -7.52
N HIS A 15 6.45 -5.62 -7.47
CA HIS A 15 6.76 -4.48 -6.64
C HIS A 15 5.51 -4.00 -5.88
N CYS A 16 5.56 -4.05 -4.54
CA CYS A 16 4.40 -3.86 -3.66
C CYS A 16 3.57 -2.62 -3.98
N GLY A 17 4.21 -1.45 -4.13
CA GLY A 17 3.51 -0.20 -4.45
C GLY A 17 2.80 -0.23 -5.81
N SER A 18 3.43 -0.78 -6.85
CA SER A 18 2.85 -0.75 -8.21
C SER A 18 1.79 -1.84 -8.38
N SER A 19 1.98 -2.99 -7.74
CA SER A 19 0.97 -4.05 -7.64
C SER A 19 -0.28 -3.56 -6.92
N ALA A 20 -0.11 -2.91 -5.77
CA ALA A 20 -1.21 -2.37 -4.98
C ALA A 20 -1.97 -1.29 -5.76
N MET A 21 -1.26 -0.34 -6.38
CA MET A 21 -1.88 0.70 -7.21
C MET A 21 -2.58 0.14 -8.43
N ARG A 22 -1.99 -0.84 -9.12
CA ARG A 22 -2.65 -1.53 -10.24
C ARG A 22 -4.00 -2.12 -9.81
N ASN A 23 -4.03 -2.81 -8.67
CA ASN A 23 -5.23 -3.48 -8.19
C ASN A 23 -6.30 -2.44 -7.76
N LEU A 24 -5.91 -1.35 -7.08
CA LEU A 24 -6.81 -0.25 -6.73
C LEU A 24 -7.40 0.46 -7.95
N LEU A 25 -6.55 0.81 -8.93
CA LEU A 25 -6.98 1.47 -10.15
C LEU A 25 -7.92 0.58 -10.96
N ALA A 26 -7.58 -0.72 -11.09
CA ALA A 26 -8.43 -1.68 -11.79
C ALA A 26 -9.81 -1.82 -11.11
N PHE A 27 -9.86 -1.80 -9.78
CA PHE A 27 -11.13 -1.80 -9.04
C PHE A 27 -11.99 -0.55 -9.33
N ARG A 28 -11.37 0.57 -9.70
CA ARG A 28 -12.05 1.80 -10.13
C ARG A 28 -12.27 1.91 -11.65
N GLY A 29 -12.01 0.83 -12.39
CA GLY A 29 -12.20 0.80 -13.85
C GLY A 29 -11.03 1.37 -14.66
N VAL A 30 -9.92 1.76 -14.01
CA VAL A 30 -8.70 2.23 -14.69
C VAL A 30 -7.75 1.04 -14.86
N VAL A 31 -7.71 0.47 -16.06
CA VAL A 31 -6.91 -0.72 -16.34
C VAL A 31 -5.53 -0.32 -16.84
N LEU A 32 -4.52 -0.50 -15.98
CA LEU A 32 -3.10 -0.34 -16.31
C LEU A 32 -2.36 -1.64 -16.05
N SER A 33 -1.22 -1.86 -16.72
CA SER A 33 -0.28 -2.90 -16.33
C SER A 33 0.55 -2.45 -15.11
N GLU A 34 1.14 -3.39 -14.38
CA GLU A 34 2.06 -3.05 -13.29
C GLU A 34 3.25 -2.20 -13.77
N PRO A 35 3.92 -2.52 -14.91
CA PRO A 35 4.98 -1.66 -15.45
C PRO A 35 4.50 -0.24 -15.81
N MET A 36 3.26 -0.07 -16.27
CA MET A 36 2.71 1.27 -16.52
C MET A 36 2.52 2.04 -15.22
N CYS A 37 1.99 1.41 -14.17
CA CYS A 37 1.87 2.04 -12.86
C CYS A 37 3.24 2.46 -12.31
N PHE A 38 4.24 1.58 -12.44
CA PHE A 38 5.61 1.87 -12.02
C PHE A 38 6.25 3.01 -12.82
N GLY A 39 6.11 3.00 -14.15
CA GLY A 39 6.70 4.01 -15.02
C GLY A 39 6.04 5.39 -14.87
N ILE A 40 4.71 5.46 -14.89
CA ILE A 40 3.96 6.72 -14.77
C ILE A 40 4.19 7.34 -13.38
N GLY A 41 4.25 6.51 -12.34
CA GLY A 41 4.58 6.96 -11.00
C GLY A 41 6.05 7.29 -10.79
N SER A 42 6.89 7.36 -11.82
CA SER A 42 8.33 7.63 -11.69
C SER A 42 9.06 6.66 -10.74
N GLY A 43 8.62 5.41 -10.68
CA GLY A 43 9.16 4.38 -9.78
C GLY A 43 10.62 4.02 -10.07
N ALA A 44 11.08 4.17 -11.31
CA ALA A 44 12.47 4.01 -11.70
C ALA A 44 13.29 5.23 -11.24
N GLY A 45 13.83 5.17 -10.04
CA GLY A 45 14.65 6.23 -9.47
C GLY A 45 15.47 5.71 -8.30
N PHE A 46 16.24 6.60 -7.68
CA PHE A 46 16.85 6.29 -6.40
C PHE A 46 16.77 7.48 -5.47
N LEU A 47 16.54 7.21 -4.20
CA LEU A 47 16.67 8.18 -3.13
C LEU A 47 17.90 7.85 -2.31
N TYR A 48 18.79 8.83 -2.15
CA TYR A 48 19.91 8.77 -1.24
C TYR A 48 19.67 9.78 -0.11
N VAL A 49 19.35 9.26 1.07
CA VAL A 49 19.12 10.06 2.28
C VAL A 49 20.37 10.01 3.13
N THR A 50 20.83 11.16 3.61
CA THR A 50 21.99 11.29 4.51
C THR A 50 21.58 11.95 5.82
N GLY A 51 22.35 11.73 6.87
CA GLY A 51 22.14 12.39 8.17
C GLY A 51 21.09 11.70 9.04
N LEU A 52 20.85 10.40 8.83
CA LEU A 52 19.97 9.64 9.71
C LEU A 52 20.58 9.52 11.12
N PRO A 53 19.77 9.57 12.19
CA PRO A 53 20.23 9.53 13.57
C PRO A 53 20.72 8.14 14.03
N VAL A 54 20.75 7.16 13.13
CA VAL A 54 21.13 5.77 13.39
C VAL A 54 22.15 5.30 12.36
N PRO A 55 23.16 4.46 12.73
CA PRO A 55 24.09 3.87 11.76
C PRO A 55 23.34 3.07 10.68
N PRO A 56 23.75 3.13 9.39
CA PRO A 56 24.95 3.78 8.85
C PRO A 56 24.80 5.29 8.59
N GLY A 57 23.75 5.95 9.07
CA GLY A 57 23.51 7.38 8.88
C GLY A 57 23.03 7.74 7.48
N VAL A 58 22.83 6.74 6.63
CA VAL A 58 22.38 6.87 5.24
C VAL A 58 21.32 5.82 4.93
N ALA A 59 20.38 6.16 4.05
CA ALA A 59 19.45 5.21 3.47
C ALA A 59 19.44 5.35 1.95
N PHE A 60 19.38 4.20 1.28
CA PHE A 60 19.27 4.11 -0.17
C PHE A 60 17.97 3.37 -0.51
N HIS A 61 17.12 3.98 -1.31
CA HIS A 61 15.89 3.36 -1.79
C HIS A 61 15.93 3.28 -3.31
N GLY A 62 15.67 2.10 -3.88
CA GLY A 62 15.67 1.84 -5.33
C GLY A 62 14.43 2.36 -6.06
N ARG A 63 13.75 3.36 -5.49
CA ARG A 63 12.58 4.05 -6.03
C ARG A 63 12.43 5.43 -5.38
N ILE A 64 11.62 6.28 -5.98
CA ILE A 64 11.12 7.48 -5.29
C ILE A 64 10.10 7.08 -4.20
N LEU A 65 10.01 7.84 -3.11
CA LEU A 65 9.09 7.51 -2.02
C LEU A 65 7.63 7.76 -2.43
N GLU A 66 7.42 8.73 -3.31
CA GLU A 66 6.14 9.31 -3.67
C GLU A 66 5.47 8.67 -4.89
N MET A 67 5.90 7.48 -5.37
CA MET A 67 5.42 6.92 -6.65
C MET A 67 3.90 6.84 -6.75
N GLU A 68 3.21 6.47 -5.66
CA GLU A 68 1.75 6.34 -5.66
C GLU A 68 1.08 7.71 -5.83
N ARG A 69 1.67 8.75 -5.22
CA ARG A 69 1.24 10.15 -5.37
C ARG A 69 1.54 10.68 -6.77
N GLU A 70 2.73 10.42 -7.32
CA GLU A 70 3.10 10.81 -8.68
C GLU A 70 2.20 10.14 -9.72
N LEU A 71 1.91 8.84 -9.55
CA LEU A 71 1.00 8.10 -10.40
C LEU A 71 -0.41 8.72 -10.39
N CYS A 72 -0.95 8.98 -9.20
CA CYS A 72 -2.26 9.61 -9.07
C CYS A 72 -2.27 11.05 -9.63
N GLY A 73 -1.22 11.82 -9.41
CA GLY A 73 -1.05 13.17 -9.94
C GLY A 73 -1.05 13.18 -11.47
N ALA A 74 -0.27 12.29 -12.09
CA ALA A 74 -0.21 12.13 -13.54
C ALA A 74 -1.55 11.69 -14.16
N LEU A 75 -2.37 10.95 -13.41
CA LEU A 75 -3.72 10.52 -13.82
C LEU A 75 -4.83 11.49 -13.41
N ALA A 76 -4.49 12.61 -12.75
CA ALA A 76 -5.46 13.55 -12.14
C ALA A 76 -6.48 12.87 -11.20
N ILE A 77 -6.04 11.83 -10.48
CA ILE A 77 -6.85 11.10 -9.49
C ILE A 77 -6.55 11.67 -8.09
N PRO A 78 -7.57 12.05 -7.31
CA PRO A 78 -7.36 12.44 -5.92
C PRO A 78 -6.77 11.30 -5.09
N PHE A 79 -5.65 11.57 -4.41
CA PHE A 79 -4.97 10.60 -3.54
C PHE A 79 -4.74 11.20 -2.15
N PRO A 80 -5.78 11.25 -1.30
CA PRO A 80 -5.65 11.77 0.05
C PRO A 80 -4.87 10.79 0.92
N GLU A 81 -3.69 11.21 1.36
CA GLU A 81 -2.91 10.51 2.39
C GLU A 81 -3.31 11.06 3.76
N ARG A 82 -3.60 10.16 4.70
CA ARG A 82 -3.99 10.51 6.06
C ARG A 82 -3.15 9.71 7.05
N PRO A 83 -2.06 10.31 7.59
CA PRO A 83 -1.34 9.69 8.68
C PRO A 83 -2.22 9.69 9.93
N GLU A 84 -2.14 8.61 10.70
CA GLU A 84 -2.89 8.46 11.94
C GLU A 84 -1.94 8.34 13.12
N GLU A 85 -2.34 8.90 14.26
CA GLU A 85 -1.51 8.97 15.47
C GLU A 85 -1.30 7.60 16.14
N GLY A 86 -2.07 6.58 15.75
CA GLY A 86 -1.97 5.23 16.30
C GLY A 86 -2.66 4.16 15.45
N GLY A 87 -2.31 2.89 15.74
CA GLY A 87 -2.80 1.71 15.01
C GLY A 87 -4.33 1.56 15.06
N ASP A 88 -4.94 1.70 16.23
CA ASP A 88 -6.40 1.56 16.40
C ASP A 88 -7.16 2.61 15.59
N ALA A 89 -6.69 3.86 15.61
CA ALA A 89 -7.30 4.95 14.85
C ALA A 89 -7.14 4.77 13.33
N GLY A 90 -6.00 4.22 12.90
CA GLY A 90 -5.76 3.80 11.51
C GLY A 90 -6.68 2.64 11.08
N TRP A 91 -6.84 1.65 11.94
CA TRP A 91 -7.70 0.50 11.72
C TRP A 91 -9.16 0.91 11.56
N GLU A 92 -9.73 1.67 12.50
CA GLU A 92 -11.14 2.07 12.44
C GLU A 92 -11.45 2.84 11.15
N ARG A 93 -10.58 3.77 10.73
CA ARG A 93 -10.73 4.49 9.46
C ARG A 93 -10.62 3.60 8.24
N ALA A 94 -9.65 2.69 8.21
CA ALA A 94 -9.49 1.76 7.11
C ALA A 94 -10.71 0.83 7.01
N ARG A 95 -11.22 0.38 8.16
CA ARG A 95 -12.42 -0.45 8.30
C ARG A 95 -13.68 0.28 7.80
N GLU A 96 -13.88 1.54 8.19
CA GLU A 96 -14.98 2.38 7.70
C GLU A 96 -14.94 2.58 6.18
N ALA A 97 -13.76 2.83 5.61
CA ALA A 97 -13.58 2.97 4.18
C ALA A 97 -13.93 1.66 3.43
N VAL A 98 -13.47 0.52 3.96
CA VAL A 98 -13.77 -0.81 3.41
C VAL A 98 -15.26 -1.10 3.47
N LEU A 99 -15.92 -0.87 4.61
CA LEU A 99 -17.37 -0.99 4.77
C LEU A 99 -18.16 -0.11 3.79
N SER A 100 -17.58 1.03 3.39
CA SER A 100 -18.13 1.95 2.40
C SER A 100 -17.81 1.55 0.95
N GLY A 101 -17.27 0.35 0.71
CA GLY A 101 -16.93 -0.16 -0.62
C GLY A 101 -15.65 0.42 -1.21
N ASN A 102 -14.76 0.96 -0.38
CA ASN A 102 -13.50 1.56 -0.81
C ASN A 102 -12.30 0.75 -0.29
N PRO A 103 -11.58 0.00 -1.14
CA PRO A 103 -10.33 -0.63 -0.72
C PRO A 103 -9.30 0.45 -0.40
N VAL A 104 -8.46 0.18 0.60
CA VAL A 104 -7.53 1.17 1.18
C VAL A 104 -6.10 0.74 0.92
N LEU A 105 -5.28 1.66 0.42
CA LEU A 105 -3.83 1.48 0.41
C LEU A 105 -3.29 1.68 1.84
N VAL A 106 -2.55 0.70 2.34
CA VAL A 106 -1.93 0.74 3.67
C VAL A 106 -0.42 0.70 3.52
N SER A 107 0.28 1.59 4.23
CA SER A 107 1.72 1.46 4.47
C SER A 107 1.91 0.68 5.77
N THR A 108 2.69 -0.39 5.72
CA THR A 108 2.89 -1.30 6.86
C THR A 108 4.35 -1.72 6.98
N ASP A 109 4.71 -2.25 8.14
CA ASP A 109 5.99 -2.90 8.38
C ASP A 109 5.89 -4.40 8.07
N LEU A 110 6.84 -4.92 7.27
CA LEU A 110 6.95 -6.34 6.96
C LEU A 110 7.04 -7.22 8.22
N ALA A 111 7.67 -6.73 9.29
CA ALA A 111 7.84 -7.50 10.52
C ALA A 111 6.52 -7.81 11.25
N TYR A 112 5.44 -7.09 10.92
CA TYR A 112 4.10 -7.31 11.50
C TYR A 112 3.17 -8.10 10.57
N LEU A 113 3.65 -8.56 9.42
CA LEU A 113 2.86 -9.38 8.50
C LEU A 113 3.12 -10.87 8.76
N ASP A 114 2.16 -11.52 9.41
CA ASP A 114 2.25 -12.93 9.84
C ASP A 114 2.61 -13.89 8.69
N TYR A 115 2.11 -13.61 7.48
CA TYR A 115 2.35 -14.43 6.29
C TYR A 115 3.73 -14.22 5.64
N PHE A 116 4.44 -13.15 6.00
CA PHE A 116 5.77 -12.85 5.45
C PHE A 116 6.88 -13.61 6.19
N GLY A 117 6.67 -13.90 7.48
CA GLY A 117 7.56 -14.73 8.28
C GLY A 117 8.97 -14.16 8.46
N THR A 118 9.13 -12.83 8.47
CA THR A 118 10.41 -12.14 8.61
C THR A 118 10.47 -11.25 9.84
N GLY A 119 11.65 -11.11 10.44
CA GLY A 119 11.93 -10.08 11.46
C GLY A 119 12.49 -8.77 10.88
N THR A 120 12.55 -8.66 9.55
CA THR A 120 13.05 -7.45 8.88
C THR A 120 12.04 -6.33 8.99
N HIS A 121 12.45 -5.25 9.67
CA HIS A 121 11.66 -4.02 9.74
C HIS A 121 11.77 -3.21 8.45
N PHE A 122 10.64 -2.99 7.79
CA PHE A 122 10.49 -2.13 6.63
C PHE A 122 9.06 -1.57 6.57
N SER A 123 8.86 -0.39 7.15
CA SER A 123 7.56 0.31 7.23
C SER A 123 7.06 0.92 5.91
N GLY A 124 7.83 0.76 4.83
CA GLY A 124 7.49 1.24 3.49
C GLY A 124 6.71 0.26 2.63
N HIS A 125 6.33 -0.91 3.16
CA HIS A 125 5.61 -1.92 2.41
C HIS A 125 4.17 -1.49 2.13
N ARG A 126 3.69 -1.72 0.91
CA ARG A 126 2.39 -1.24 0.44
C ARG A 126 1.47 -2.40 0.11
N ILE A 127 0.36 -2.49 0.84
CA ILE A 127 -0.68 -3.50 0.64
C ILE A 127 -2.05 -2.84 0.47
N VAL A 128 -3.02 -3.60 -0.03
CA VAL A 128 -4.41 -3.14 -0.13
C VAL A 128 -5.27 -3.90 0.86
N LEU A 129 -5.88 -3.18 1.82
CA LEU A 129 -6.95 -3.73 2.65
C LEU A 129 -8.26 -3.72 1.85
N PHE A 130 -8.89 -4.88 1.70
CA PHE A 130 -10.17 -5.00 0.98
C PHE A 130 -11.26 -5.74 1.77
N GLY A 131 -10.94 -6.21 2.97
CA GLY A 131 -11.89 -6.90 3.83
C GLY A 131 -11.30 -7.20 5.20
N PHE A 132 -12.13 -7.75 6.07
CA PHE A 132 -11.78 -8.19 7.42
C PHE A 132 -12.76 -9.26 7.93
N ASP A 133 -12.31 -9.99 8.95
CA ASP A 133 -13.12 -10.90 9.75
C ASP A 133 -12.89 -10.59 11.23
N ASP A 134 -13.82 -9.86 11.84
CA ASP A 134 -13.73 -9.46 13.25
C ASP A 134 -13.84 -10.67 14.20
N GLU A 135 -14.44 -11.79 13.76
CA GLU A 135 -14.58 -12.99 14.60
C GLU A 135 -13.28 -13.78 14.63
N ALA A 136 -12.58 -13.84 13.50
CA ALA A 136 -11.26 -14.46 13.42
C ALA A 136 -10.13 -13.52 13.87
N GLY A 137 -10.37 -12.21 13.92
CA GLY A 137 -9.32 -11.20 14.17
C GLY A 137 -8.40 -11.02 12.97
N GLU A 138 -8.91 -11.19 11.75
CA GLU A 138 -8.11 -11.23 10.52
C GLU A 138 -8.42 -10.05 9.59
N ALA A 139 -7.37 -9.52 8.95
CA ALA A 139 -7.50 -8.59 7.83
C ALA A 139 -7.35 -9.33 6.49
N LEU A 140 -8.22 -9.05 5.53
CA LEU A 140 -8.07 -9.53 4.16
C LEU A 140 -7.31 -8.49 3.33
N VAL A 141 -6.11 -8.86 2.90
CA VAL A 141 -5.18 -7.98 2.21
C VAL A 141 -4.77 -8.52 0.84
N SER A 142 -4.52 -7.61 -0.09
CA SER A 142 -3.87 -7.90 -1.36
C SER A 142 -2.45 -7.37 -1.30
N ASP A 143 -1.48 -8.27 -1.36
CA ASP A 143 -0.05 -7.97 -1.42
C ASP A 143 0.51 -8.16 -2.85
N SER A 144 1.80 -7.91 -3.08
CA SER A 144 2.52 -8.27 -4.33
C SER A 144 2.84 -9.76 -4.40
#